data_AF-V9HCV2-F1
#
_entry.id   AF-V9HCV2-F1
#
_cell.length_a   1.000
_cell.length_b   1.000
_cell.length_c   1.000
_cell.angle_alpha   90.00
_cell.angle_beta   90.00
_cell.angle_gamma   90.00
#
_symmetry.space_group_name_H-M   'P 1'
#
loop_
_entity.id
_entity.type
_entity.pdbx_description
1 polymer ?
#
loop_
_entity_poly.entity_id
_entity_poly.type
_entity_poly.pdbx_seq_one_letter_code
_entity_poly.pdbx_strand_id
1 'polypeptide(L)' 'MKKVSKISDLIEMELEVNVVNTIEEKINILDDSYGAERDIDADLGGYVLVLETKDDVIEVKESILKDIIAEYVDEIEC' A
#
# COMPACT_ATOMS: atom_id res chain seq x y z
N MET A 1 0.36 -2.51 -11.00
CA MET A 1 0.39 -1.69 -9.76
C MET A 1 -1.00 -1.15 -9.44
N LYS A 2 -1.47 -1.32 -8.19
CA LYS A 2 -2.77 -0.80 -7.74
C LYS A 2 -2.59 -0.04 -6.42
N LYS A 3 -3.08 1.20 -6.35
CA LYS A 3 -3.08 2.01 -5.12
C LYS A 3 -4.39 1.78 -4.37
N VAL A 4 -4.28 1.51 -3.07
CA VAL A 4 -5.41 1.32 -2.16
C VAL A 4 -5.29 2.38 -1.07
N SER A 5 -6.31 3.22 -0.99
CA SER A 5 -6.39 4.32 -0.02
C SER A 5 -7.61 4.21 0.86
N LYS A 6 -8.68 3.61 0.37
CA LYS A 6 -9.92 3.38 1.09
C LYS A 6 -10.29 1.90 0.96
N ILE A 7 -11.01 1.40 1.95
CA ILE A 7 -11.53 0.01 1.92
C ILE A 7 -12.41 -0.21 0.68
N SER A 8 -13.10 0.83 0.18
CA SER A 8 -13.85 0.76 -1.07
C SER A 8 -13.01 0.35 -2.29
N ASP A 9 -11.72 0.69 -2.30
CA ASP A 9 -10.83 0.40 -3.43
C ASP A 9 -10.53 -1.11 -3.53
N LEU A 10 -10.73 -1.86 -2.44
CA LEU A 10 -10.53 -3.31 -2.39
C LEU A 10 -11.65 -4.10 -3.09
N ILE A 11 -12.84 -3.51 -3.24
CA ILE A 11 -14.00 -4.18 -3.84
C ILE A 11 -13.72 -4.55 -5.30
N GLU A 12 -12.89 -3.78 -5.99
CA GLU A 12 -12.52 -3.98 -7.40
C GLU A 12 -11.32 -4.93 -7.57
N MET A 13 -10.81 -5.53 -6.49
CA MET A 13 -9.57 -6.32 -6.51
C MET A 13 -9.85 -7.80 -6.23
N GLU A 14 -9.44 -8.67 -7.17
CA GLU A 14 -9.42 -10.12 -6.98
C GLU A 14 -8.16 -10.54 -6.20
N LEU A 15 -8.15 -10.32 -4.88
CA LEU A 15 -7.05 -10.70 -3.98
C LEU A 15 -7.47 -11.82 -3.03
N GLU A 16 -6.50 -12.57 -2.53
CA GLU A 16 -6.74 -13.54 -1.46
C GLU A 16 -7.26 -12.86 -0.19
N VAL A 17 -8.18 -13.51 0.52
CA VAL A 17 -8.82 -12.95 1.72
C VAL A 17 -7.83 -12.49 2.78
N ASN A 18 -6.70 -13.20 2.97
CA ASN A 18 -5.68 -12.81 3.93
C ASN A 18 -4.97 -11.51 3.54
N VAL A 19 -4.75 -11.30 2.24
CA VAL A 19 -4.15 -10.08 1.70
C VAL A 19 -5.13 -8.92 1.88
N VAL A 20 -6.41 -9.12 1.56
CA VAL A 20 -7.47 -8.12 1.78
C VAL A 20 -7.52 -7.69 3.25
N ASN A 21 -7.61 -8.65 4.18
CA ASN A 21 -7.64 -8.35 5.61
C ASN A 21 -6.41 -7.56 6.08
N THR A 22 -5.22 -7.94 5.59
CA THR A 22 -3.97 -7.24 5.93
C THR A 22 -4.03 -5.79 5.44
N ILE A 23 -4.52 -5.56 4.22
CA ILE A 23 -4.63 -4.20 3.66
C ILE A 23 -5.67 -3.39 4.45
N GLU A 24 -6.84 -3.96 4.76
CA GLU A 24 -7.87 -3.32 5.59
C GLU A 24 -7.32 -2.86 6.94
N GLU A 25 -6.56 -3.72 7.63
CA GLU A 25 -5.90 -3.37 8.89
C GLU A 25 -4.96 -2.17 8.72
N LYS A 26 -4.17 -2.12 7.64
CA LYS A 26 -3.26 -0.99 7.39
C LYS A 26 -3.99 0.29 7.02
N ILE A 27 -5.07 0.21 6.23
CA ILE A 27 -5.90 1.38 5.91
C ILE A 27 -6.57 1.94 7.16
N ASN A 28 -7.13 1.09 8.03
CA ASN A 28 -7.72 1.53 9.29
C ASN A 28 -6.70 2.24 10.19
N ILE A 29 -5.46 1.73 10.27
CA ILE A 29 -4.38 2.42 11.02
C ILE A 29 -4.11 3.82 10.45
N LEU A 30 -4.11 3.97 9.12
CA LEU A 30 -3.93 5.27 8.47
C LEU A 30 -5.11 6.20 8.74
N ASP A 31 -6.34 5.70 8.67
CA ASP A 31 -7.56 6.45 8.99
C ASP A 31 -7.56 6.93 10.44
N ASP A 32 -7.18 6.07 11.39
CA ASP A 32 -7.12 6.39 12.81
C ASP A 32 -6.01 7.41 13.12
N SER A 33 -4.90 7.36 12.38
CA SER A 33 -3.73 8.22 12.61
C SER A 33 -3.87 9.60 11.97
N TYR A 34 -4.44 9.66 10.76
CA TYR A 34 -4.44 10.86 9.91
C TYR A 34 -5.85 11.35 9.55
N GLY A 35 -6.88 10.62 9.96
CA GLY A 35 -8.29 10.91 9.65
C GLY A 35 -8.78 10.20 8.38
N ALA A 36 -10.04 9.79 8.39
CA ALA A 36 -10.68 9.12 7.25
C ALA A 36 -10.79 10.01 5.99
N GLU A 37 -10.75 11.34 6.16
CA GLU A 37 -10.78 12.33 5.07
C GLU A 37 -9.38 12.79 4.63
N ARG A 38 -8.32 12.05 4.99
CA ARG A 38 -6.94 12.38 4.60
C ARG A 38 -6.78 12.46 3.08
N ASP A 39 -5.98 13.42 2.63
CA ASP A 39 -5.59 13.56 1.23
C ASP A 39 -4.31 12.77 0.96
N ILE A 40 -4.38 11.83 0.02
CA ILE A 40 -3.29 10.90 -0.33
C ILE A 40 -2.13 11.62 -1.04
N ASP A 41 -2.42 12.71 -1.75
CA ASP A 41 -1.45 13.40 -2.60
C ASP A 41 -0.97 14.73 -1.99
N ALA A 42 -1.71 15.30 -1.04
CA ALA A 42 -1.44 16.65 -0.51
C ALA A 42 -1.08 16.76 0.99
N ASP A 43 -1.33 15.73 1.82
CA ASP A 43 -1.10 15.79 3.28
C ASP A 43 -0.40 14.51 3.82
N LEU A 44 -0.51 14.21 5.13
CA LEU A 44 -0.05 12.98 5.80
C LEU A 44 -0.70 11.68 5.30
N GLY A 45 -1.40 11.71 4.15
CA GLY A 45 -2.19 10.61 3.62
C GLY A 45 -1.35 9.51 2.99
N GLY A 46 -1.11 8.44 3.74
CA GLY A 46 -0.53 7.20 3.24
C GLY A 46 -1.51 6.35 2.41
N TYR A 47 -0.96 5.48 1.58
CA TYR A 47 -1.68 4.46 0.83
C TYR A 47 -0.91 3.14 0.84
N VAL A 48 -1.61 2.05 0.53
CA VAL A 48 -1.00 0.74 0.29
C VAL A 48 -0.85 0.56 -1.23
N LEU A 49 0.34 0.16 -1.68
CA LEU A 49 0.62 -0.14 -3.08
C LEU A 49 0.74 -1.65 -3.29
N VAL A 50 -0.14 -2.22 -4.11
CA VAL A 50 -0.12 -3.66 -4.44
C VAL A 50 0.59 -3.87 -5.78
N LEU A 51 1.59 -4.74 -5.77
CA LEU A 51 2.45 -5.09 -6.90
C LEU A 51 2.31 -6.59 -7.17
N GLU A 52 1.92 -6.97 -8.39
CA GLU A 52 1.63 -8.38 -8.74
C GLU A 52 2.75 -9.01 -9.58
N THR A 53 3.63 -8.18 -10.15
CA THR A 53 4.70 -8.62 -11.06
C THR A 53 6.08 -8.20 -10.58
N LYS A 54 7.13 -8.89 -11.06
CA LYS A 54 8.51 -8.48 -10.78
C LYS A 54 8.86 -7.14 -11.42
N ASP A 55 8.31 -6.87 -12.59
CA ASP A 55 8.54 -5.61 -13.30
C ASP A 55 7.93 -4.43 -12.53
N ASP A 56 6.74 -4.61 -11.95
CA ASP A 56 6.11 -3.64 -11.03
C ASP A 56 7.05 -3.32 -9.86
N VAL A 57 7.69 -4.33 -9.26
CA VAL A 57 8.62 -4.14 -8.13
C VAL A 57 9.87 -3.38 -8.55
N ILE A 58 10.44 -3.69 -9.72
CA ILE A 58 11.61 -2.98 -10.25
C ILE A 58 11.26 -1.52 -10.53
N GLU A 59 10.14 -1.27 -11.22
CA GLU A 59 9.68 0.08 -11.54
C GLU A 59 9.46 0.92 -10.27
N VAL A 60 8.80 0.36 -9.25
CA VAL A 60 8.56 1.07 -7.98
C VAL A 60 9.86 1.37 -7.24
N LYS A 61 10.83 0.43 -7.23
CA LYS A 61 12.15 0.66 -6.63
C LYS A 61 12.92 1.79 -7.32
N GLU A 62 12.83 1.86 -8.64
CA GLU A 62 13.56 2.85 -9.44
C GLU A 62 12.86 4.21 -9.54
N SER A 63 11.55 4.28 -9.25
CA SER A 63 10.75 5.51 -9.35
C SER A 63 10.30 6.05 -7.99
N ILE A 64 9.40 5.33 -7.30
CA ILE A 64 8.73 5.80 -6.08
C ILE A 64 9.66 5.70 -4.87
N LEU A 65 10.37 4.57 -4.73
CA LEU A 65 11.27 4.31 -3.60
C LEU A 65 12.71 4.73 -3.88
N LYS A 66 12.93 5.43 -5.00
CA LYS A 66 14.24 5.92 -5.37
C LYS A 66 14.74 6.86 -4.28
N ASP A 67 15.94 6.58 -3.78
CA ASP A 67 16.58 7.35 -2.71
C ASP A 67 15.86 7.31 -1.33
N ILE A 68 14.82 6.46 -1.18
CA ILE A 68 14.16 6.21 0.10
C ILE A 68 14.90 5.10 0.85
N ILE A 69 15.33 5.39 2.08
CA ILE A 69 15.87 4.38 2.98
C ILE A 69 14.68 3.68 3.65
N ALA A 70 14.51 2.38 3.38
CA ALA A 70 13.47 1.59 4.02
C ALA A 70 13.70 1.55 5.54
N GLU A 71 12.67 1.89 6.31
CA GLU A 71 12.72 1.84 7.77
C GLU A 71 12.68 0.40 8.29
N TYR A 72 11.95 -0.47 7.58
CA TYR A 72 11.81 -1.89 7.92
C TYR A 72 11.60 -2.72 6.64
N VAL A 73 12.26 -3.88 6.56
CA VAL A 73 12.11 -4.85 5.46
C VAL A 73 11.94 -6.22 6.11
N ASP A 74 10.84 -6.90 5.78
CA ASP A 74 10.63 -8.32 6.12
C ASP A 74 10.73 -9.14 4.84
N GLU A 75 11.73 -10.01 4.75
CA GLU A 75 11.98 -10.86 3.59
C GLU A 75 11.47 -12.27 3.91
N ILE A 76 10.43 -12.70 3.20
CA ILE A 76 9.87 -14.04 3.33
C ILE A 76 10.40 -14.89 2.18
N GLU A 77 11.28 -15.83 2.49
CA GLU A 77 11.77 -16.84 1.53
C GLU A 77 10.75 -17.98 1.37
N CYS A 78 10.63 -18.52 0.15
CA CYS A 78 9.81 -19.69 -0.18
C CYS A 78 10.62 -21.00 -0.14
#